data_AF-A0A327JBQ2-F1
#
_entry.id   AF-A0A327JBQ2-F1
#
_cell.length_a   1.000
_cell.length_b   1.000
_cell.length_c   1.000
_cell.angle_alpha   90.00
_cell.angle_beta   90.00
_cell.angle_gamma   90.00
#
_symmetry.space_group_name_H-M   'P 1'
#
loop_
_entity.id
_entity.type
_entity.pdbx_description
1 polymer ?
#
loop_
_entity_poly.entity_id
_entity_poly.type
_entity_poly.pdbx_seq_one_letter_code
_entity_poly.pdbx_strand_id
1 'polypeptide(L)'
;MKIKSAFTLAELIIALTVVATILVIMLPVLRHNTPDEKKVMIKKTYATIEKAVDLMINNDKAYPYEDLGFAYIEPTDESGSENKFCYYLKNSLNSVKGLSCPTNGATAANHRFARTTDGALWDISFSVPDGFSTTTSEHPDDPTITVETPNTGYYTTITIDVNGSRKPNCSFSADCSDPDTYSVLVRYDGKIKIPTTDTYTINVLSNPLKNK
;
A
#
# COMPACT_ATOMS: atom_id res chain seq x y z
N MET A 1 31.70 50.49 -30.42
CA MET A 1 31.39 49.05 -30.30
C MET A 1 31.88 48.59 -28.92
N LYS A 2 30.99 48.35 -27.95
CA LYS A 2 31.40 47.91 -26.60
C LYS A 2 31.85 46.45 -26.67
N ILE A 3 33.12 46.19 -26.41
CA ILE A 3 33.65 44.83 -26.26
C ILE A 3 33.04 44.26 -24.98
N LYS A 4 32.27 43.17 -25.10
CA LYS A 4 31.76 42.42 -23.94
C LYS A 4 32.96 41.71 -23.29
N SER A 5 33.19 41.93 -22.00
CA SER A 5 34.29 41.30 -21.26
C SER A 5 34.15 39.78 -21.30
N ALA A 6 35.11 39.10 -21.89
CA ALA A 6 35.22 37.65 -21.82
C ALA A 6 35.84 37.27 -20.46
N PHE A 7 35.25 36.30 -19.77
CA PHE A 7 35.75 35.78 -18.51
C PHE A 7 37.16 35.18 -18.69
N THR A 8 38.05 35.44 -17.73
CA THR A 8 39.41 34.90 -17.77
C THR A 8 39.41 33.42 -17.39
N LEU A 9 40.32 32.62 -17.96
CA LEU A 9 40.45 31.19 -17.64
C LEU A 9 40.69 30.94 -16.14
N ALA A 10 41.39 31.86 -15.47
CA ALA A 10 41.63 31.80 -14.04
C ALA A 10 40.35 31.95 -13.20
N GLU A 11 39.46 32.87 -13.60
CA GLU A 11 38.17 33.10 -12.94
C GLU A 11 37.27 31.87 -13.03
N LEU A 12 37.30 31.15 -14.16
CA LEU A 12 36.59 29.88 -14.33
C LEU A 12 37.11 28.78 -13.38
N ILE A 13 38.44 28.66 -13.23
CA ILE A 13 39.06 27.66 -12.35
C ILE A 13 38.74 27.97 -10.88
N ILE A 14 38.84 29.24 -10.47
CA ILE A 14 38.51 29.66 -9.10
C ILE A 14 37.02 29.40 -8.83
N ALA A 15 36.13 29.77 -9.75
CA ALA A 15 34.69 29.54 -9.60
C ALA A 15 34.34 28.05 -9.45
N LEU A 16 34.91 27.18 -10.28
CA LEU A 16 34.70 25.73 -10.19
C LEU A 16 35.24 25.15 -8.87
N THR A 17 36.38 25.66 -8.40
CA THR A 17 36.98 25.24 -7.12
C THR A 17 36.07 25.61 -5.94
N VAL A 18 35.49 26.81 -5.95
CA VAL A 18 34.54 27.25 -4.91
C VAL A 18 33.25 26.42 -4.94
N VAL A 19 32.71 26.10 -6.12
CA VAL A 19 31.52 25.24 -6.23
C VAL A 19 31.81 23.83 -5.71
N ALA A 20 32.98 23.26 -6.04
CA ALA A 20 33.37 21.94 -5.58
C ALA A 20 33.51 21.85 -4.04
N THR A 21 34.10 22.86 -3.40
CA THR A 21 34.22 22.87 -1.93
C THR A 21 32.87 22.98 -1.24
N ILE A 22 31.95 23.79 -1.77
CA ILE A 22 30.57 23.88 -1.25
C ILE A 22 29.85 22.55 -1.38
N LEU A 23 29.97 21.85 -2.52
CA LEU A 23 29.36 20.53 -2.72
C LEU A 23 29.89 19.49 -1.72
N VAL A 24 31.20 19.48 -1.45
CA VAL A 24 31.80 18.55 -0.49
C VAL A 24 31.26 18.78 0.93
N ILE A 25 31.05 20.04 1.31
CA ILE A 25 30.47 20.39 2.62
C ILE A 25 28.98 20.04 2.69
N MET A 26 28.25 20.18 1.57
CA MET A 26 26.81 19.89 1.49
C MET A 26 26.46 18.39 1.47
N LEU A 27 27.33 17.52 0.92
CA LEU A 27 27.08 16.08 0.81
C LEU A 27 26.67 15.38 2.13
N PRO A 28 27.37 15.56 3.27
CA PRO A 28 26.96 14.94 4.53
C PRO A 28 25.63 15.49 5.06
N VAL A 29 25.35 16.77 4.84
CA VAL A 29 24.07 17.39 5.24
C VAL A 29 22.91 16.79 4.46
N LEU A 30 23.08 16.57 3.16
CA LEU A 30 22.09 15.92 2.32
C LEU A 30 21.86 14.46 2.76
N ARG A 31 22.93 13.71 3.04
CA ARG A 31 22.82 12.30 3.46
C ARG A 31 22.26 12.10 4.87
N HIS A 32 22.49 13.05 5.78
CA HIS A 32 21.99 12.96 7.15
C HIS A 32 20.52 13.39 7.26
N ASN A 33 20.04 14.26 6.36
CA ASN A 33 18.66 14.74 6.38
C ASN A 33 17.70 13.97 5.45
N THR A 34 18.19 13.01 4.65
CA THR A 34 17.31 12.11 3.91
C THR A 34 16.67 11.11 4.87
N PRO A 35 15.33 11.12 5.01
CA PRO A 35 14.65 10.13 5.83
C PRO A 35 14.82 8.73 5.23
N ASP A 36 14.77 7.72 6.09
CA ASP A 36 14.79 6.31 5.71
C ASP A 36 13.68 6.01 4.67
N GLU A 37 14.09 5.69 3.45
CA GLU A 37 13.21 5.49 2.29
C GLU A 37 12.12 4.45 2.60
N LYS A 38 12.48 3.36 3.28
CA LYS A 38 11.54 2.28 3.61
C LYS A 38 10.48 2.76 4.58
N LYS A 39 10.88 3.49 5.62
CA LYS A 39 9.93 4.03 6.61
C LYS A 39 8.97 5.04 6.01
N VAL A 40 9.47 5.88 5.09
CA VAL A 40 8.63 6.84 4.36
C VAL A 40 7.65 6.09 3.46
N MET A 41 8.11 5.05 2.77
CA MET A 41 7.27 4.23 1.92
C MET A 41 6.19 3.48 2.71
N ILE A 42 6.52 2.86 3.85
CA ILE A 42 5.53 2.22 4.75
C ILE A 42 4.44 3.22 5.14
N LYS A 43 4.80 4.43 5.57
CA LYS A 43 3.82 5.48 5.93
C LYS A 43 2.94 5.86 4.74
N LYS A 44 3.54 6.00 3.56
CA LYS A 44 2.83 6.36 2.33
C LYS A 44 1.86 5.26 1.89
N THR A 45 2.31 4.01 1.81
CA THR A 45 1.47 2.88 1.40
C THR A 45 0.39 2.60 2.43
N TYR A 46 0.67 2.78 3.72
CA TYR A 46 -0.33 2.70 4.79
C TYR A 46 -1.42 3.77 4.66
N ALA A 47 -1.04 5.05 4.47
CA ALA A 47 -2.02 6.11 4.22
C ALA A 47 -2.81 5.88 2.92
N THR A 48 -2.19 5.27 1.91
CA THR A 48 -2.83 4.94 0.64
C THR A 48 -3.90 3.87 0.83
N ILE A 49 -3.62 2.79 1.57
CA ILE A 49 -4.62 1.74 1.83
C ILE A 49 -5.73 2.23 2.75
N GLU A 50 -5.44 3.05 3.76
CA GLU A 50 -6.47 3.67 4.61
C GLU A 50 -7.45 4.50 3.78
N LYS A 51 -6.92 5.37 2.93
CA LYS A 51 -7.74 6.18 2.04
C LYS A 51 -8.51 5.33 1.02
N ALA A 52 -7.87 4.31 0.44
CA ALA A 52 -8.52 3.43 -0.53
C ALA A 52 -9.68 2.66 0.11
N VAL A 53 -9.48 2.09 1.29
CA VAL A 53 -10.51 1.37 2.04
C VAL A 53 -11.65 2.30 2.44
N ASP A 54 -11.37 3.51 2.92
CA ASP A 54 -12.39 4.51 3.26
C ASP A 54 -13.22 4.92 2.02
N LEU A 55 -12.58 5.12 0.87
CA LEU A 55 -13.29 5.42 -0.38
C LEU A 55 -14.12 4.23 -0.87
N MET A 56 -13.65 3.00 -0.67
CA MET A 56 -14.35 1.79 -1.09
C MET A 56 -15.56 1.50 -0.20
N ILE A 57 -15.40 1.54 1.13
CA ILE A 57 -16.49 1.17 2.04
C ILE A 57 -17.67 2.14 1.95
N ASN A 58 -17.40 3.40 1.62
CA ASN A 58 -18.41 4.44 1.40
C ASN A 58 -18.90 4.53 -0.06
N ASN A 59 -18.61 3.52 -0.90
CA ASN A 59 -19.10 3.48 -2.27
C ASN A 59 -20.40 2.66 -2.35
N ASP A 60 -21.54 3.34 -2.25
CA ASP A 60 -22.88 2.73 -2.27
C ASP A 60 -23.16 1.88 -3.52
N LYS A 61 -22.47 2.13 -4.65
CA LYS A 61 -22.64 1.32 -5.86
C LYS A 61 -21.93 -0.03 -5.75
N ALA A 62 -20.79 -0.06 -5.07
CA ALA A 62 -20.02 -1.27 -4.86
C ALA A 62 -20.53 -2.04 -3.63
N TYR A 63 -20.77 -1.33 -2.53
CA TYR A 63 -21.18 -1.90 -1.25
C TYR A 63 -22.42 -1.17 -0.72
N PRO A 64 -23.62 -1.49 -1.26
CA PRO A 64 -24.87 -0.80 -0.91
C PRO A 64 -25.38 -1.09 0.51
N TYR A 65 -24.88 -2.15 1.15
CA TYR A 65 -25.34 -2.62 2.46
C TYR A 65 -24.30 -2.30 3.53
N GLU A 66 -24.57 -1.30 4.38
CA GLU A 66 -23.65 -0.83 5.43
C GLU A 66 -23.30 -1.91 6.46
N ASP A 67 -24.23 -2.82 6.74
CA ASP A 67 -24.08 -3.92 7.68
C ASP A 67 -23.16 -5.04 7.17
N LEU A 68 -23.06 -5.18 5.85
CA LEU A 68 -22.21 -6.17 5.18
C LEU A 68 -20.84 -5.60 4.80
N GLY A 69 -20.79 -4.35 4.36
CA GLY A 69 -19.56 -3.73 3.87
C GLY A 69 -18.88 -4.62 2.82
N PHE A 70 -17.59 -4.93 3.01
CA PHE A 70 -16.83 -5.78 2.07
C PHE A 70 -17.23 -7.26 2.05
N ALA A 71 -18.10 -7.71 2.97
CA ALA A 71 -18.68 -9.04 2.89
C ALA A 71 -19.76 -9.17 1.80
N TYR A 72 -20.21 -8.06 1.22
CA TYR A 72 -21.13 -8.10 0.08
C TYR A 72 -20.41 -8.49 -1.22
N ILE A 73 -20.47 -9.77 -1.56
CA ILE A 73 -19.69 -10.41 -2.64
C ILE A 73 -20.38 -10.41 -4.01
N GLU A 74 -21.64 -9.97 -4.13
CA GLU A 74 -22.31 -10.02 -5.42
C GLU A 74 -21.53 -9.20 -6.45
N PRO A 75 -21.24 -9.80 -7.62
CA PRO A 75 -20.44 -9.15 -8.64
C PRO A 75 -21.19 -7.93 -9.17
N THR A 76 -20.50 -6.81 -9.28
CA THR A 76 -20.97 -5.67 -10.07
C THR A 76 -20.59 -5.91 -11.54
N ASP A 77 -21.26 -5.22 -12.46
CA ASP A 77 -20.86 -5.20 -13.89
C ASP A 77 -19.38 -4.81 -14.06
N GLU A 78 -18.83 -4.08 -13.10
CA GLU A 78 -17.45 -3.60 -13.11
C GLU A 78 -16.44 -4.66 -12.64
N SER A 79 -16.79 -5.52 -11.67
CA SER A 79 -15.87 -6.56 -11.16
C SER A 79 -15.79 -7.80 -12.06
N GLY A 80 -16.83 -8.08 -12.84
CA GLY A 80 -16.89 -9.27 -13.69
C GLY A 80 -16.61 -10.57 -12.88
N SER A 81 -15.65 -11.37 -13.31
CA SER A 81 -15.21 -12.59 -12.63
C SER A 81 -14.15 -12.37 -11.54
N GLU A 82 -13.57 -11.18 -11.40
CA GLU A 82 -12.53 -10.90 -10.40
C GLU A 82 -13.13 -10.66 -9.00
N ASN A 83 -12.36 -11.00 -7.95
CA ASN A 83 -12.69 -10.71 -6.58
C ASN A 83 -13.00 -9.22 -6.41
N LYS A 84 -14.24 -8.91 -6.02
CA LYS A 84 -14.77 -7.55 -5.96
C LYS A 84 -13.92 -6.61 -5.10
N PHE A 85 -13.56 -7.04 -3.89
CA PHE A 85 -12.71 -6.26 -3.00
C PHE A 85 -11.35 -5.96 -3.62
N CYS A 86 -10.68 -6.98 -4.17
CA CYS A 86 -9.42 -6.81 -4.86
C CYS A 86 -9.55 -5.86 -6.07
N TYR A 87 -10.61 -5.99 -6.87
CA TYR A 87 -10.83 -5.17 -8.06
C TYR A 87 -10.94 -3.68 -7.71
N TYR A 88 -11.80 -3.33 -6.76
CA TYR A 88 -11.97 -1.95 -6.32
C TYR A 88 -10.72 -1.40 -5.62
N LEU A 89 -10.01 -2.25 -4.87
CA LEU A 89 -8.77 -1.85 -4.21
C LEU A 89 -7.70 -1.55 -5.27
N LYS A 90 -7.49 -2.44 -6.22
CA LYS A 90 -6.56 -2.28 -7.34
C LYS A 90 -6.82 -0.99 -8.13
N ASN A 91 -8.09 -0.68 -8.40
CA ASN A 91 -8.49 0.52 -9.13
C ASN A 91 -8.33 1.80 -8.29
N SER A 92 -8.38 1.68 -6.97
CA SER A 92 -8.09 2.78 -6.04
C SER A 92 -6.59 3.03 -5.86
N LEU A 93 -5.74 2.06 -6.24
CA LEU A 93 -4.30 2.20 -6.27
C LEU A 93 -3.85 2.83 -7.59
N ASN A 94 -2.90 3.77 -7.52
CA ASN A 94 -2.20 4.30 -8.72
C ASN A 94 -1.19 3.27 -9.25
N SER A 95 -1.73 2.19 -9.82
CA SER A 95 -0.99 0.98 -10.20
C SER A 95 -0.66 0.91 -11.69
N VAL A 96 0.45 0.24 -12.00
CA VAL A 96 0.88 -0.08 -13.36
C VAL A 96 0.09 -1.28 -13.86
N LYS A 97 -0.29 -1.27 -15.15
CA LYS A 97 -1.03 -2.37 -15.79
C LYS A 97 -0.20 -3.67 -15.82
N GLY A 98 -0.89 -4.81 -15.74
CA GLY A 98 -0.30 -6.14 -16.00
C GLY A 98 -0.52 -7.19 -14.92
N LEU A 99 -1.05 -6.80 -13.75
CA LEU A 99 -1.47 -7.72 -12.70
C LEU A 99 -2.99 -7.77 -12.62
N SER A 100 -3.55 -8.90 -12.20
CA SER A 100 -5.00 -9.15 -12.12
C SER A 100 -5.37 -9.57 -10.70
N CYS A 101 -6.65 -9.46 -10.39
CA CYS A 101 -7.17 -9.97 -9.13
C CYS A 101 -7.47 -11.48 -9.23
N PRO A 102 -7.49 -12.20 -8.10
CA PRO A 102 -8.00 -13.57 -8.07
C PRO A 102 -9.50 -13.57 -8.43
N THR A 103 -10.05 -14.70 -8.84
CA THR A 103 -11.49 -14.83 -9.17
C THR A 103 -12.36 -14.71 -7.91
N ASN A 104 -13.60 -14.22 -8.03
CA ASN A 104 -14.60 -14.32 -6.95
C ASN A 104 -14.77 -15.79 -6.50
N GLY A 105 -14.94 -16.02 -5.21
CA GLY A 105 -15.05 -17.33 -4.58
C GLY A 105 -13.74 -18.11 -4.46
N ALA A 106 -12.62 -17.57 -4.97
CA ALA A 106 -11.33 -18.23 -4.84
C ALA A 106 -10.83 -18.17 -3.38
N THR A 107 -9.94 -19.10 -3.03
CA THR A 107 -8.99 -18.92 -1.92
C THR A 107 -7.62 -18.53 -2.50
N ALA A 108 -6.91 -17.62 -1.86
CA ALA A 108 -5.64 -17.11 -2.36
C ALA A 108 -4.61 -17.08 -1.23
N ALA A 109 -3.60 -17.93 -1.38
CA ALA A 109 -2.37 -17.82 -0.63
C ALA A 109 -1.43 -16.86 -1.38
N ASN A 110 -1.39 -15.60 -0.93
CA ASN A 110 -0.49 -14.54 -1.42
C ASN A 110 -0.53 -14.34 -2.95
N HIS A 111 -1.55 -13.66 -3.43
CA HIS A 111 -1.76 -13.32 -4.83
C HIS A 111 -1.32 -11.88 -5.14
N ARG A 112 -0.40 -11.72 -6.09
CA ARG A 112 0.08 -10.40 -6.52
C ARG A 112 -0.93 -9.72 -7.44
N PHE A 113 -1.51 -8.62 -7.01
CA PHE A 113 -2.59 -7.97 -7.76
C PHE A 113 -2.26 -6.56 -8.25
N ALA A 114 -1.28 -5.86 -7.65
CA ALA A 114 -0.91 -4.51 -8.06
C ALA A 114 0.57 -4.20 -7.85
N ARG A 115 1.07 -3.28 -8.68
CA ARG A 115 2.37 -2.61 -8.53
C ARG A 115 2.16 -1.11 -8.67
N THR A 116 2.47 -0.32 -7.66
CA THR A 116 2.31 1.14 -7.72
C THR A 116 3.48 1.81 -8.43
N THR A 117 3.27 3.02 -8.96
CA THR A 117 4.30 3.76 -9.73
C THR A 117 5.55 4.11 -8.93
N ASP A 118 5.44 4.13 -7.61
CA ASP A 118 6.55 4.31 -6.67
C ASP A 118 7.33 3.02 -6.38
N GLY A 119 6.93 1.90 -7.00
CA GLY A 119 7.67 0.65 -6.96
C GLY A 119 7.15 -0.38 -5.95
N ALA A 120 6.20 -0.03 -5.08
CA ALA A 120 5.66 -0.98 -4.11
C ALA A 120 4.84 -2.10 -4.78
N LEU A 121 4.99 -3.32 -4.27
CA LEU A 121 4.21 -4.49 -4.71
C LEU A 121 3.15 -4.83 -3.67
N TRP A 122 1.99 -5.20 -4.17
CA TRP A 122 0.80 -5.44 -3.37
C TRP A 122 0.32 -6.85 -3.62
N ASP A 123 0.33 -7.62 -2.54
CA ASP A 123 -0.11 -9.00 -2.50
C ASP A 123 -1.35 -9.08 -1.59
N ILE A 124 -2.35 -9.88 -1.99
CA ILE A 124 -3.57 -10.13 -1.23
C ILE A 124 -3.63 -11.60 -0.82
N SER A 125 -4.04 -11.88 0.41
CA SER A 125 -4.29 -13.23 0.86
C SER A 125 -5.57 -13.34 1.69
N PHE A 126 -6.25 -14.46 1.50
CA PHE A 126 -7.49 -14.79 2.19
C PHE A 126 -7.57 -16.28 2.50
N SER A 127 -7.98 -16.59 3.73
CA SER A 127 -8.11 -17.95 4.27
C SER A 127 -9.47 -18.60 4.00
N VAL A 128 -10.42 -17.81 3.50
CA VAL A 128 -11.78 -18.21 3.10
C VAL A 128 -12.08 -17.62 1.73
N PRO A 129 -13.02 -18.20 0.97
CA PRO A 129 -13.54 -17.58 -0.24
C PRO A 129 -13.84 -16.10 -0.03
N ASP A 130 -13.36 -15.25 -0.94
CA ASP A 130 -13.57 -13.80 -0.96
C ASP A 130 -13.01 -12.97 0.21
N GLY A 131 -12.31 -13.61 1.15
CA GLY A 131 -11.53 -12.93 2.20
C GLY A 131 -12.34 -12.37 3.37
N PHE A 132 -13.66 -12.41 3.28
CA PHE A 132 -14.57 -12.08 4.36
C PHE A 132 -15.47 -13.29 4.58
N SER A 133 -15.35 -13.93 5.76
CA SER A 133 -16.19 -15.09 6.08
C SER A 133 -17.59 -14.63 6.40
N THR A 134 -18.54 -15.44 5.98
CA THR A 134 -19.93 -15.08 5.96
C THR A 134 -20.77 -16.30 6.30
N THR A 135 -21.89 -16.11 6.98
CA THR A 135 -22.86 -17.19 7.20
C THR A 135 -24.12 -16.90 6.41
N THR A 136 -24.60 -17.90 5.67
CA THR A 136 -25.75 -17.79 4.78
C THR A 136 -27.04 -17.55 5.56
N SER A 137 -27.72 -16.44 5.26
CA SER A 137 -29.06 -16.07 5.70
C SER A 137 -29.74 -15.33 4.54
N GLU A 138 -31.06 -15.36 4.42
CA GLU A 138 -31.76 -14.48 3.46
C GLU A 138 -31.69 -13.02 3.96
N HIS A 139 -31.50 -12.02 3.07
CA HIS A 139 -31.58 -10.60 3.48
C HIS A 139 -33.01 -10.30 3.91
N PRO A 140 -33.24 -9.61 5.05
CA PRO A 140 -34.59 -9.24 5.48
C PRO A 140 -35.34 -8.39 4.44
N ASP A 141 -34.62 -7.54 3.69
CA ASP A 141 -35.20 -6.66 2.65
C ASP A 141 -35.18 -7.26 1.23
N ASP A 142 -34.41 -8.31 0.97
CA ASP A 142 -34.37 -9.00 -0.34
C ASP A 142 -34.09 -10.52 -0.17
N PRO A 143 -35.13 -11.37 -0.23
CA PRO A 143 -34.99 -12.80 -0.04
C PRO A 143 -34.31 -13.52 -1.21
N THR A 144 -34.02 -12.83 -2.32
CA THR A 144 -33.23 -13.39 -3.43
C THR A 144 -31.73 -13.25 -3.22
N ILE A 145 -31.32 -12.38 -2.29
CA ILE A 145 -29.93 -12.17 -1.90
C ILE A 145 -29.62 -13.10 -0.73
N THR A 146 -28.65 -13.99 -0.94
CA THR A 146 -28.05 -14.74 0.17
C THR A 146 -27.12 -13.77 0.90
N VAL A 147 -27.59 -13.29 2.05
CA VAL A 147 -26.80 -12.46 2.95
C VAL A 147 -25.86 -13.32 3.71
N GLU A 148 -24.68 -12.77 3.73
CA GLU A 148 -23.49 -13.40 4.17
C GLU A 148 -23.13 -12.62 5.44
N THR A 149 -23.70 -12.98 6.60
CA THR A 149 -23.51 -12.13 7.80
C THR A 149 -22.04 -12.14 8.17
N PRO A 150 -21.39 -10.98 8.29
CA PRO A 150 -19.94 -10.94 8.31
C PRO A 150 -19.42 -11.51 9.61
N ASN A 151 -18.53 -12.49 9.51
CA ASN A 151 -17.85 -12.98 10.70
C ASN A 151 -16.84 -11.93 11.16
N THR A 152 -17.14 -11.31 12.31
CA THR A 152 -16.33 -10.25 12.92
C THR A 152 -14.87 -10.63 13.23
N GLY A 153 -14.54 -11.93 13.17
CA GLY A 153 -13.19 -12.46 13.37
C GLY A 153 -12.32 -12.53 12.12
N TYR A 154 -12.87 -12.41 10.90
CA TYR A 154 -12.09 -12.59 9.67
C TYR A 154 -11.57 -11.27 9.10
N TYR A 155 -10.37 -11.36 8.53
CA TYR A 155 -9.67 -10.25 7.91
C TYR A 155 -9.09 -10.70 6.58
N THR A 156 -9.22 -9.86 5.57
CA THR A 156 -8.39 -9.94 4.38
C THR A 156 -7.01 -9.39 4.71
N THR A 157 -5.96 -10.12 4.34
CA THR A 157 -4.58 -9.68 4.58
C THR A 157 -4.02 -9.09 3.30
N ILE A 158 -3.57 -7.84 3.38
CA ILE A 158 -2.82 -7.16 2.31
C ILE A 158 -1.37 -7.08 2.74
N THR A 159 -0.49 -7.70 1.98
CA THR A 159 0.95 -7.62 2.19
C THR A 159 1.53 -6.65 1.18
N ILE A 160 2.31 -5.69 1.68
CA ILE A 160 2.94 -4.65 0.88
C ILE A 160 4.45 -4.82 0.99
N ASP A 161 5.09 -4.96 -0.17
CA ASP A 161 6.53 -4.85 -0.32
C ASP A 161 6.88 -3.42 -0.72
N VAL A 162 7.64 -2.71 0.12
CA VAL A 162 7.92 -1.28 -0.06
C VAL A 162 9.11 -0.99 -0.96
N ASN A 163 9.91 -1.98 -1.33
CA ASN A 163 11.08 -1.80 -2.20
C ASN A 163 10.97 -2.54 -3.54
N GLY A 164 9.86 -3.25 -3.76
CA GLY A 164 9.53 -3.91 -5.00
C GLY A 164 9.85 -5.40 -4.96
N SER A 165 10.73 -5.88 -5.84
CA SER A 165 11.20 -7.29 -5.79
C SER A 165 12.63 -7.38 -5.29
N ARG A 166 13.14 -6.32 -4.66
CA ARG A 166 14.53 -6.21 -4.25
C ARG A 166 14.67 -6.89 -2.89
N LYS A 167 15.64 -7.79 -2.76
CA LYS A 167 15.94 -8.43 -1.47
C LYS A 167 16.07 -7.39 -0.34
N PRO A 168 15.68 -7.75 0.91
CA PRO A 168 15.41 -9.12 1.35
C PRO A 168 13.99 -9.68 1.13
N ASN A 169 12.96 -8.89 0.78
CA ASN A 169 11.55 -9.28 0.69
C ASN A 169 11.08 -10.07 1.94
N CYS A 170 11.49 -9.62 3.14
CA CYS A 170 11.18 -10.28 4.41
C CYS A 170 10.40 -9.36 5.34
N SER A 171 9.50 -9.97 6.10
CA SER A 171 8.73 -9.30 7.14
C SER A 171 9.53 -9.25 8.43
N PHE A 172 9.18 -8.32 9.32
CA PHE A 172 9.82 -8.22 10.63
C PHE A 172 9.81 -9.56 11.38
N SER A 173 11.00 -10.10 11.61
CA SER A 173 11.26 -11.36 12.30
C SER A 173 12.69 -11.37 12.83
N ALA A 174 13.01 -12.28 13.76
CA ALA A 174 14.37 -12.39 14.32
C ALA A 174 15.44 -12.64 13.25
N ASP A 175 15.06 -13.28 12.14
CA ASP A 175 15.95 -13.67 11.04
C ASP A 175 16.05 -12.61 9.92
N CYS A 176 15.30 -11.50 10.03
CA CYS A 176 15.23 -10.46 9.02
C CYS A 176 15.88 -9.16 9.53
N SER A 177 17.11 -8.91 9.12
CA SER A 177 17.89 -7.75 9.57
C SER A 177 17.43 -6.41 8.98
N ASP A 178 16.71 -6.44 7.86
CA ASP A 178 16.32 -5.24 7.10
C ASP A 178 14.94 -5.41 6.43
N PRO A 179 13.85 -5.50 7.21
CA PRO A 179 12.52 -5.78 6.69
C PRO A 179 12.03 -4.72 5.71
N ASP A 180 11.40 -5.17 4.64
CA ASP A 180 10.86 -4.38 3.53
C ASP A 180 9.45 -4.80 3.14
N THR A 181 8.88 -5.79 3.83
CA THR A 181 7.48 -6.18 3.67
C THR A 181 6.73 -6.02 4.99
N TYR A 182 5.48 -5.60 4.91
CA TYR A 182 4.58 -5.54 6.06
C TYR A 182 3.16 -5.92 5.66
N SER A 183 2.34 -6.31 6.63
CA SER A 183 0.96 -6.72 6.37
C SER A 183 -0.05 -5.81 7.06
N VAL A 184 -1.19 -5.63 6.40
CA VAL A 184 -2.34 -4.86 6.85
C VAL A 184 -3.54 -5.79 6.84
N LEU A 185 -4.29 -5.80 7.93
CA LEU A 185 -5.49 -6.60 8.08
C LEU A 185 -6.70 -5.68 7.87
N VAL A 186 -7.51 -5.99 6.86
CA VAL A 186 -8.73 -5.26 6.52
C VAL A 186 -9.93 -6.11 6.92
N ARG A 187 -10.83 -5.55 7.70
CA ARG A 187 -12.09 -6.18 8.12
C ARG A 187 -13.24 -5.76 7.21
N TYR A 188 -14.33 -6.52 7.22
CA TYR A 188 -15.51 -6.28 6.40
C TYR A 188 -16.08 -4.86 6.57
N ASP A 189 -16.00 -4.28 7.76
CA ASP A 189 -16.50 -2.94 8.09
C ASP A 189 -15.49 -1.81 7.77
N GLY A 190 -14.49 -2.09 6.93
CA GLY A 190 -13.45 -1.13 6.57
C GLY A 190 -12.42 -0.86 7.65
N LYS A 191 -12.51 -1.49 8.83
CA LYS A 191 -11.49 -1.30 9.88
C LYS A 191 -10.18 -1.93 9.48
N ILE A 192 -9.12 -1.14 9.62
CA ILE A 192 -7.76 -1.53 9.32
C ILE A 192 -6.99 -1.71 10.64
N LYS A 193 -6.14 -2.74 10.69
CA LYS A 193 -5.14 -2.89 11.75
C LYS A 193 -3.85 -3.50 11.22
N ILE A 194 -2.75 -3.21 11.91
CA ILE A 194 -1.47 -3.92 11.72
C ILE A 194 -1.47 -5.15 12.64
N PRO A 195 -0.97 -6.32 12.20
CA PRO A 195 -0.75 -7.46 13.07
C PRO A 195 0.10 -7.06 14.29
N THR A 196 -0.34 -7.41 15.50
CA THR A 196 0.33 -7.01 16.75
C THR A 196 1.74 -7.57 16.88
N THR A 197 2.07 -8.61 16.11
CA THR A 197 3.41 -9.19 16.01
C THR A 197 4.39 -8.31 15.24
N ASP A 198 3.91 -7.41 14.38
CA ASP A 198 4.75 -6.50 13.57
C ASP A 198 5.06 -5.21 14.33
N THR A 199 5.89 -5.34 15.37
CA THR A 199 6.27 -4.21 16.22
C THR A 199 7.06 -3.14 15.46
N TYR A 200 7.82 -3.51 14.42
CA TYR A 200 8.56 -2.57 13.59
C TYR A 200 7.61 -1.61 12.87
N THR A 201 6.64 -2.15 12.14
CA THR A 201 5.66 -1.31 11.42
C THR A 201 4.86 -0.45 12.38
N ILE A 202 4.42 -1.00 13.52
CA ILE A 202 3.73 -0.23 14.56
C ILE A 202 4.60 0.94 15.07
N ASN A 203 5.88 0.71 15.30
CA ASN A 203 6.81 1.76 15.73
C ASN A 203 7.04 2.83 14.65
N VAL A 204 7.12 2.43 13.38
CA VAL A 204 7.25 3.37 12.24
C VAL A 204 6.02 4.25 12.12
N LEU A 205 4.81 3.68 12.24
CA LEU A 205 3.55 4.41 12.09
C LEU A 205 3.21 5.28 13.30
N SER A 206 3.52 4.83 14.52
CA SER A 206 3.24 5.58 15.77
C SER A 206 4.15 6.79 16.01
N ASN A 207 5.34 6.82 15.39
CA ASN A 207 6.30 7.92 15.56
C ASN A 207 6.54 8.69 14.24
N PRO A 208 5.81 9.78 13.98
CA PRO A 208 6.05 10.63 12.81
C PRO A 208 7.42 11.34 12.85
N LEU A 209 8.07 11.46 14.02
CA LEU A 209 9.21 12.36 14.25
C LEU A 209 10.60 11.71 14.43
N LYS A 210 10.72 10.37 14.47
CA LYS A 210 12.02 9.67 14.63
C LYS A 210 12.60 9.18 13.29
N ASN A 211 12.61 10.06 12.29
CA ASN A 211 13.38 9.88 11.06
C ASN A 211 14.71 10.66 11.15
N LYS A 212 15.37 10.61 12.31
CA LYS A 212 16.70 11.19 12.55
C LYS A 212 17.65 10.10 13.00
#